data_AF-A0A925MKQ6-F1
#
_entry.id   AF-A0A925MKQ6-F1
#
_cell.length_a   1.000
_cell.length_b   1.000
_cell.length_c   1.000
_cell.angle_alpha   90.00
_cell.angle_beta   90.00
_cell.angle_gamma   90.00
#
_symmetry.space_group_name_H-M   'P 1'
#
loop_
_entity.id
_entity.type
_entity.pdbx_description
1 polymer ?
#
loop_
_entity_poly.entity_id
_entity_poly.type
_entity_poly.pdbx_seq_one_letter_code
_entity_poly.pdbx_strand_id
1 'polypeptide(L)'
;MQDLELSSQYDDEFLINLDEIPCKEIEEKFQMLPGAIWTHRKALLIRTYLQLFVKITRRGTYIDAFAGPQDGREDSGTWAARSVWEGNPGKGYKRIDRFELFEWDRRSAGALRKMIDATKSDGRKRVIREGDCNIKLPDRLRESPVKGPAFCLLDQRTDECNWDTVKFVSEHKNDPNKVEIFYFLMAGWYDRYLAALGDVGKTDRLKKWWGNADISILEKATPSRASELFVSRFKNELGYKHVMPFPIYDNYVPSEKGNVKFYMIHATDNDDAPGLMRRAYKLLALGYDPNIHQETMPFIDSLPFADLTQVEAWDRFITAEERKIRTRKKRRK
;
A
#
# COMPACT_ATOMS: atom_id res chain seq x y z
N MET A 1 38.21 42.29 -3.55
CA MET A 1 38.89 41.82 -4.78
C MET A 1 39.59 40.51 -4.45
N GLN A 2 38.85 39.41 -4.60
CA GLN A 2 39.34 38.07 -4.91
C GLN A 2 38.08 37.22 -5.08
N ASP A 3 37.68 37.07 -6.33
CA ASP A 3 36.56 36.28 -6.79
C ASP A 3 36.94 34.79 -6.76
N LEU A 4 36.07 33.97 -6.16
CA LEU A 4 36.10 32.52 -6.25
C LEU A 4 34.85 32.11 -7.03
N GLU A 5 35.00 32.00 -8.34
CA GLU A 5 34.05 31.33 -9.22
C GLU A 5 34.08 29.82 -8.92
N LEU A 6 32.99 29.30 -8.38
CA LEU A 6 32.70 27.87 -8.34
C LEU A 6 31.90 27.54 -9.60
N SER A 7 32.57 26.97 -10.60
CA SER A 7 31.94 26.39 -11.78
C SER A 7 31.05 25.21 -11.35
N SER A 8 29.73 25.37 -11.45
CA SER A 8 28.78 24.27 -11.32
C SER A 8 28.71 23.48 -12.63
N GLN A 9 29.74 22.69 -12.90
CA GLN A 9 29.62 21.52 -13.77
C GLN A 9 29.14 20.36 -12.90
N TYR A 10 27.82 20.17 -12.83
CA TYR A 10 27.24 18.88 -12.50
C TYR A 10 26.24 18.56 -13.59
N ASP A 11 26.51 17.44 -14.26
CA ASP A 11 25.90 17.02 -15.50
C ASP A 11 24.38 16.84 -15.39
N ASP A 12 23.67 17.46 -16.33
CA ASP A 12 22.23 17.29 -16.60
C ASP A 12 21.91 15.91 -17.26
N GLU A 13 22.84 14.95 -17.23
CA GLU A 13 22.76 13.68 -17.99
C GLU A 13 21.90 12.57 -17.36
N PHE A 14 21.21 12.81 -16.25
CA PHE A 14 20.39 11.79 -15.56
C PHE A 14 18.90 12.15 -15.40
N LEU A 15 18.37 13.05 -16.24
CA LEU A 15 16.94 13.28 -16.37
C LEU A 15 16.36 12.33 -17.41
N ILE A 16 15.86 11.17 -16.96
CA ILE A 16 15.10 10.25 -17.83
C ILE A 16 13.82 10.96 -18.28
N ASN A 17 13.65 11.02 -19.61
CA ASN A 17 12.46 11.56 -20.25
C ASN A 17 11.27 10.58 -20.03
N LEU A 18 10.34 10.96 -19.16
CA LEU A 18 9.18 10.12 -18.79
C LEU A 18 8.18 9.95 -19.94
N ASP A 19 8.33 10.72 -21.02
CA ASP A 19 7.45 10.68 -22.19
C ASP A 19 7.69 9.45 -23.10
N GLU A 20 8.75 8.66 -22.85
CA GLU A 20 9.11 7.48 -23.66
C GLU A 20 8.57 6.14 -23.12
N ILE A 21 7.74 6.11 -22.08
CA ILE A 21 7.07 4.88 -21.64
C ILE A 21 5.73 4.76 -22.37
N PRO A 22 5.57 3.89 -23.39
CA PRO A 22 4.30 3.79 -24.10
C PRO A 22 3.26 3.14 -23.19
N CYS A 23 2.29 3.95 -22.75
CA CYS A 23 1.18 3.56 -21.87
C CYS A 23 0.01 2.91 -22.64
N LYS A 24 0.29 2.11 -23.68
CA LYS A 24 -0.73 1.39 -24.47
C LYS A 24 -0.39 -0.09 -24.53
N GLU A 25 -1.43 -0.91 -24.36
CA GLU A 25 -1.45 -2.39 -24.31
C GLU A 25 -1.22 -3.01 -22.93
N ILE A 26 -2.19 -2.86 -22.02
CA ILE A 26 -2.29 -3.74 -20.85
C ILE A 26 -3.73 -4.23 -20.71
N GLU A 27 -4.22 -4.87 -21.78
CA GLU A 27 -5.24 -5.92 -21.70
C GLU A 27 -4.59 -7.31 -21.84
N GLU A 28 -3.29 -7.42 -21.56
CA GLU A 28 -2.63 -8.72 -21.50
C GLU A 28 -2.99 -9.43 -20.19
N LYS A 29 -3.61 -10.60 -20.35
CA LYS A 29 -3.92 -11.57 -19.30
C LYS A 29 -2.79 -11.60 -18.27
N PHE A 30 -3.12 -11.29 -17.01
CA PHE A 30 -2.25 -11.36 -15.84
C PHE A 30 -1.50 -12.70 -15.80
N GLN A 31 -0.34 -12.77 -16.45
CA GLN A 31 0.64 -13.81 -16.19
C GLN A 31 1.10 -13.58 -14.77
N MET A 32 1.02 -14.64 -13.96
CA MET A 32 1.37 -14.63 -12.54
C MET A 32 2.66 -13.84 -12.32
N LEU A 33 2.57 -12.73 -11.57
CA LEU A 33 3.75 -11.96 -11.17
C LEU A 33 4.75 -12.92 -10.52
N PRO A 34 6.03 -12.92 -10.95
CA PRO A 34 7.02 -13.81 -10.38
C PRO A 34 7.30 -13.41 -8.93
N GLY A 35 6.86 -14.26 -8.00
CA GLY A 35 7.15 -14.17 -6.57
C GLY A 35 5.97 -13.69 -5.70
N ALA A 36 5.99 -14.13 -4.43
CA ALA A 36 4.97 -13.84 -3.43
C ALA A 36 5.37 -12.63 -2.57
N ILE A 37 4.45 -11.68 -2.37
CA ILE A 37 4.60 -10.72 -1.27
C ILE A 37 4.06 -11.31 0.01
N TRP A 38 4.87 -11.24 1.05
CA TRP A 38 4.54 -11.73 2.37
C TRP A 38 3.86 -10.67 3.23
N THR A 39 3.00 -11.10 4.15
CA THR A 39 2.23 -10.20 5.03
C THR A 39 3.09 -9.19 5.79
N HIS A 40 4.27 -9.60 6.28
CA HIS A 40 5.19 -8.69 6.99
C HIS A 40 5.76 -7.56 6.11
N ARG A 41 5.64 -7.68 4.78
CA ARG A 41 6.10 -6.67 3.80
C ARG A 41 4.98 -5.80 3.26
N LYS A 42 3.77 -5.93 3.79
CA LYS A 42 2.61 -5.12 3.36
C LYS A 42 2.84 -3.62 3.53
N ALA A 43 3.34 -3.18 4.69
CA ALA A 43 3.68 -1.78 4.92
C ALA A 43 4.80 -1.29 3.99
N LEU A 44 5.70 -2.19 3.58
CA LEU A 44 6.74 -1.89 2.60
C LEU A 44 6.17 -1.74 1.19
N LEU A 45 5.16 -2.53 0.82
CA LEU A 45 4.46 -2.44 -0.47
C LEU A 45 3.76 -1.09 -0.60
N ILE A 46 2.99 -0.72 0.42
CA ILE A 46 2.27 0.56 0.47
C ILE A 46 3.26 1.72 0.33
N ARG A 47 4.35 1.69 1.11
CA ARG A 47 5.41 2.70 1.03
C ARG A 47 6.06 2.74 -0.36
N THR A 48 6.44 1.58 -0.92
CA THR A 48 7.12 1.49 -2.22
C THR A 48 6.24 2.05 -3.33
N TYR A 49 4.95 1.71 -3.31
CA TYR A 49 3.98 2.25 -4.25
C TYR A 49 3.85 3.77 -4.10
N LEU A 50 3.69 4.28 -2.87
CA LEU A 50 3.56 5.72 -2.63
C LEU A 50 4.79 6.52 -3.09
N GLN A 51 6.00 5.94 -3.04
CA GLN A 51 7.19 6.56 -3.63
C GLN A 51 7.05 6.78 -5.13
N LEU A 52 6.50 5.79 -5.83
CA LEU A 52 6.27 5.86 -7.26
C LEU A 52 5.12 6.81 -7.60
N PHE A 53 4.03 6.75 -6.83
CA PHE A 53 2.90 7.67 -6.93
C PHE A 53 3.38 9.14 -6.89
N VAL A 54 4.10 9.55 -5.86
CA VAL A 54 4.56 10.95 -5.74
C VAL A 54 5.69 11.35 -6.70
N LYS A 55 6.39 10.37 -7.30
CA LYS A 55 7.33 10.66 -8.38
C LYS A 55 6.59 11.20 -9.61
N ILE A 56 5.45 10.59 -9.95
CA ILE A 56 4.60 11.00 -11.08
C ILE A 56 3.76 12.21 -10.70
N THR A 57 3.02 12.14 -9.60
CA THR A 57 2.04 13.17 -9.24
C THR A 57 2.67 14.45 -8.70
N ARG A 58 3.97 14.44 -8.39
CA ARG A 58 4.78 15.54 -7.81
C ARG A 58 4.35 16.02 -6.42
N ARG A 59 3.15 15.66 -5.97
CA ARG A 59 2.60 15.91 -4.64
C ARG A 59 1.53 14.85 -4.28
N GLY A 60 1.09 14.78 -3.04
CA GLY A 60 0.01 13.87 -2.69
C GLY A 60 -0.57 14.06 -1.29
N THR A 61 -1.86 13.76 -1.16
CA THR A 61 -2.52 13.53 0.13
C THR A 61 -2.56 12.03 0.41
N TYR A 62 -2.03 11.63 1.56
CA TYR A 62 -2.14 10.28 2.09
C TYR A 62 -3.26 10.22 3.12
N ILE A 63 -4.26 9.39 2.85
CA ILE A 63 -5.38 9.11 3.73
C ILE A 63 -5.22 7.68 4.22
N ASP A 64 -5.25 7.47 5.53
CA ASP A 64 -5.17 6.15 6.15
C ASP A 64 -6.33 5.97 7.11
N ALA A 65 -7.30 5.14 6.71
CA ALA A 65 -8.54 4.95 7.46
C ALA A 65 -8.35 4.11 8.75
N PHE A 66 -7.23 3.38 8.85
CA PHE A 66 -6.92 2.44 9.94
C PHE A 66 -5.45 2.56 10.34
N ALA A 67 -5.07 3.78 10.71
CA ALA A 67 -3.68 4.22 10.74
C ALA A 67 -2.87 3.69 11.92
N GLY A 68 -3.49 3.11 12.95
CA GLY A 68 -2.80 2.63 14.14
C GLY A 68 -1.94 1.38 13.92
N PRO A 69 -1.09 1.02 14.89
CA PRO A 69 -0.34 -0.23 14.85
C PRO A 69 -1.29 -1.43 14.90
N GLN A 70 -1.34 -2.19 13.81
CA GLN A 70 -2.29 -3.30 13.68
C GLN A 70 -2.07 -4.36 14.78
N ASP A 71 -0.87 -4.88 14.97
CA ASP A 71 -0.61 -5.90 16.01
C ASP A 71 -0.37 -5.33 17.43
N GLY A 72 -0.70 -4.05 17.65
CA GLY A 72 -0.46 -3.34 18.91
C GLY A 72 1.03 -3.11 19.22
N ARG A 73 1.93 -3.51 18.32
CA ARG A 73 3.38 -3.34 18.45
C ARG A 73 3.86 -2.28 17.47
N GLU A 74 4.41 -1.21 18.01
CA GLU A 74 4.90 -0.07 17.21
C GLU A 74 6.12 -0.40 16.33
N ASP A 75 6.82 -1.50 16.62
CA ASP A 75 8.09 -1.92 15.99
C ASP A 75 7.95 -3.13 15.05
N SER A 76 6.73 -3.62 14.80
CA SER A 76 6.49 -4.85 14.05
C SER A 76 6.83 -4.78 12.55
N GLY A 77 7.19 -3.60 12.03
CA GLY A 77 7.40 -3.35 10.60
C GLY A 77 6.11 -3.40 9.77
N THR A 78 4.96 -3.68 10.39
CA THR A 78 3.65 -3.78 9.73
C THR A 78 2.82 -2.50 9.82
N TRP A 79 3.29 -1.50 10.56
CA TRP A 79 2.63 -0.22 10.73
C TRP A 79 2.78 0.65 9.48
N ALA A 80 1.77 0.63 8.60
CA ALA A 80 1.77 1.33 7.32
C ALA A 80 1.95 2.85 7.48
N ALA A 81 1.13 3.52 8.31
CA ALA A 81 1.24 4.96 8.54
C ALA A 81 2.66 5.37 8.98
N ARG A 82 3.27 4.62 9.91
CA ARG A 82 4.66 4.85 10.33
C ARG A 82 5.67 4.62 9.21
N SER A 83 5.55 3.51 8.48
CA SER A 83 6.42 3.21 7.33
C SER A 83 6.38 4.32 6.27
N VAL A 84 5.19 4.84 5.97
CA VAL A 84 4.99 5.95 5.02
C VAL A 84 5.48 7.27 5.61
N TRP A 85 5.28 7.50 6.91
CA TRP A 85 5.71 8.71 7.61
C TRP A 85 7.23 8.85 7.70
N GLU A 86 7.89 7.78 8.16
CA GLU A 86 9.33 7.67 8.38
C GLU A 86 10.10 7.31 7.11
N GLY A 87 9.40 6.89 6.05
CA GLY A 87 10.00 6.54 4.77
C GLY A 87 10.99 7.61 4.29
N ASN A 88 12.27 7.22 4.25
CA ASN A 88 13.44 8.11 4.20
C ASN A 88 13.26 9.30 3.20
N PRO A 89 13.55 10.54 3.61
CA PRO A 89 13.34 11.75 2.81
C PRO A 89 14.49 11.98 1.82
N GLY A 90 14.73 11.03 0.92
CA GLY A 90 15.25 11.44 -0.39
C GLY A 90 14.31 12.48 -1.02
N LYS A 91 14.80 13.35 -1.91
CA LYS A 91 14.04 14.49 -2.49
C LYS A 91 12.63 14.13 -3.01
N GLY A 92 12.33 12.85 -3.28
CA GLY A 92 11.02 12.35 -3.73
C GLY A 92 9.92 12.23 -2.66
N TYR A 93 10.21 11.80 -1.40
CA TYR A 93 9.14 11.48 -0.42
C TYR A 93 8.53 12.70 0.27
N LYS A 94 9.26 13.83 0.33
CA LYS A 94 8.75 15.13 0.83
C LYS A 94 7.56 15.69 0.02
N ARG A 95 7.14 15.00 -1.04
CA ARG A 95 6.02 15.37 -1.90
C ARG A 95 4.66 14.95 -1.32
N ILE A 96 4.60 14.02 -0.36
CA ILE A 96 3.36 13.86 0.42
C ILE A 96 3.26 15.05 1.38
N ASP A 97 2.37 15.99 1.05
CA ASP A 97 2.24 17.27 1.74
C ASP A 97 1.12 17.26 2.79
N ARG A 98 0.25 16.25 2.76
CA ARG A 98 -0.91 16.13 3.65
C ARG A 98 -1.15 14.69 4.08
N PHE A 99 -1.29 14.50 5.39
CA PHE A 99 -1.62 13.24 6.05
C PHE A 99 -2.96 13.36 6.77
N GLU A 100 -3.91 12.50 6.43
CA GLU A 100 -5.22 12.36 7.09
C GLU A 100 -5.30 10.95 7.69
N LEU A 101 -5.05 10.84 9.00
CA LEU A 101 -4.90 9.56 9.71
C LEU A 101 -6.10 9.35 10.64
N PHE A 102 -6.76 8.21 10.51
CA PHE A 102 -7.93 7.84 11.30
C PHE A 102 -7.61 6.60 12.14
N GLU A 103 -8.04 6.59 13.39
CA GLU A 103 -7.85 5.46 14.29
C GLU A 103 -8.97 5.39 15.31
N TRP A 104 -9.60 4.22 15.45
CA TRP A 104 -10.67 4.00 16.42
C TRP A 104 -10.12 3.96 17.84
N ASP A 105 -9.05 3.18 18.06
CA ASP A 105 -8.52 2.89 19.38
C ASP A 105 -7.71 4.08 19.93
N ARG A 106 -8.12 4.57 21.10
CA ARG A 106 -7.49 5.72 21.76
C ARG A 106 -6.00 5.50 22.03
N ARG A 107 -5.59 4.27 22.37
CA ARG A 107 -4.19 3.95 22.64
C ARG A 107 -3.36 4.03 21.36
N SER A 108 -3.85 3.44 20.28
CA SER A 108 -3.24 3.46 18.94
C SER A 108 -3.19 4.88 18.36
N ALA A 109 -4.25 5.67 18.55
CA ALA A 109 -4.26 7.09 18.25
C ALA A 109 -3.21 7.87 19.09
N GLY A 110 -2.99 7.47 20.33
CA GLY A 110 -1.91 7.98 21.17
C GLY A 110 -0.52 7.69 20.60
N ALA A 111 -0.29 6.49 20.06
CA ALA A 111 0.96 6.13 19.38
C ALA A 111 1.17 6.97 18.11
N LEU A 112 0.12 7.19 17.31
CA LEU A 112 0.17 8.08 16.14
C LEU A 112 0.56 9.51 16.52
N ARG A 113 -0.01 10.07 17.59
CA ARG A 113 0.33 11.41 18.07
C ARG A 113 1.80 11.48 18.49
N LYS A 114 2.28 10.51 19.28
CA LYS A 114 3.69 10.42 19.69
C LYS A 114 4.64 10.38 18.49
N MET A 115 4.33 9.59 17.47
CA MET A 115 5.12 9.51 16.23
C MET A 115 5.21 10.87 15.52
N ILE A 116 4.09 11.58 15.43
CA ILE A 116 4.04 12.91 14.79
C ILE A 116 4.79 13.96 15.63
N ASP A 117 4.57 13.98 16.94
CA ASP A 117 5.17 14.95 17.88
C ASP A 117 6.69 14.77 18.00
N ALA A 118 7.19 13.54 17.84
CA ALA A 118 8.63 13.25 17.84
C ALA A 118 9.35 13.80 16.58
N THR A 119 8.61 14.22 15.56
CA THR A 119 9.19 14.67 14.28
C THR A 119 9.24 16.20 14.22
N LYS A 120 10.42 16.76 13.90
CA LYS A 120 10.57 18.21 13.65
C LYS A 120 9.55 18.68 12.60
N SER A 121 9.10 19.93 12.73
CA SER A 121 8.25 20.53 11.71
C SER A 121 8.96 20.50 10.35
N ASP A 122 8.26 20.00 9.33
CA ASP A 122 8.77 19.78 7.98
C ASP A 122 7.82 20.32 6.89
N GLY A 123 6.84 21.14 7.30
CA GLY A 123 5.86 21.76 6.42
C GLY A 123 4.69 20.87 5.98
N ARG A 124 4.69 19.57 6.32
CA ARG A 124 3.58 18.66 5.97
C ARG A 124 2.37 18.93 6.88
N LYS A 125 1.17 19.00 6.30
CA LYS A 125 -0.10 19.08 7.04
C LYS A 125 -0.44 17.72 7.63
N ARG A 126 -0.80 17.69 8.91
CA ARG A 126 -1.01 16.46 9.67
C ARG A 126 -2.35 16.55 10.39
N VAL A 127 -3.22 15.58 10.19
CA VAL A 127 -4.50 15.47 10.89
C VAL A 127 -4.65 14.06 11.42
N ILE A 128 -4.90 13.93 12.72
CA ILE A 128 -5.30 12.68 13.36
C ILE A 128 -6.74 12.84 13.83
N ARG A 129 -7.62 11.90 13.46
CA ARG A 129 -9.00 11.83 13.95
C ARG A 129 -9.20 10.50 14.69
N GLU A 130 -9.62 10.61 15.94
CA GLU A 130 -9.96 9.46 16.78
C GLU A 130 -11.45 9.11 16.61
N GLY A 131 -11.75 7.81 16.49
CA GLY A 131 -13.10 7.25 16.37
C GLY A 131 -13.37 6.52 15.05
N ASP A 132 -14.63 6.17 14.82
CA ASP A 132 -15.07 5.40 13.65
C ASP A 132 -14.68 6.03 12.32
N CYS A 133 -13.86 5.34 11.51
CA CYS A 133 -13.51 5.82 10.18
C CYS A 133 -14.75 5.98 9.29
N ASN A 134 -15.79 5.16 9.48
CA ASN A 134 -17.01 5.22 8.69
C ASN A 134 -17.83 6.50 8.92
N ILE A 135 -17.52 7.23 10.00
CA ILE A 135 -18.12 8.53 10.32
C ILE A 135 -17.11 9.65 10.13
N LYS A 136 -15.93 9.51 10.77
CA LYS A 136 -14.91 10.56 10.84
C LYS A 136 -14.28 10.86 9.49
N LEU A 137 -14.08 9.85 8.64
CA LEU A 137 -13.48 10.07 7.32
C LEU A 137 -14.40 10.90 6.43
N PRO A 138 -15.69 10.53 6.24
CA PRO A 138 -16.62 11.37 5.50
C PRO A 138 -16.73 12.79 6.04
N ASP A 139 -16.89 12.95 7.36
CA ASP A 139 -17.00 14.27 7.99
C ASP A 139 -15.76 15.12 7.68
N ARG A 140 -14.57 14.54 7.86
CA ARG A 140 -13.30 15.23 7.62
C ARG A 140 -13.15 15.67 6.17
N LEU A 141 -13.53 14.82 5.23
CA LEU A 141 -13.43 15.10 3.80
C LEU A 141 -14.46 16.14 3.35
N ARG A 142 -15.65 16.20 3.97
CA ARG A 142 -16.61 17.31 3.77
C ARG A 142 -16.09 18.62 4.35
N GLU A 143 -15.51 18.60 5.54
CA GLU A 143 -14.97 19.79 6.24
C GLU A 143 -13.81 20.45 5.48
N SER A 144 -12.87 19.65 4.97
CA SER A 144 -11.83 20.19 4.09
C SER A 144 -11.51 19.18 2.98
N PRO A 145 -12.17 19.34 1.82
CA PRO A 145 -11.97 18.48 0.66
C PRO A 145 -10.51 18.37 0.23
N VAL A 146 -10.24 17.33 -0.55
CA VAL A 146 -8.92 17.06 -1.12
C VAL A 146 -9.02 17.41 -2.60
N LYS A 147 -8.18 18.33 -3.09
CA LYS A 147 -8.25 18.83 -4.46
C LYS A 147 -7.20 18.23 -5.40
N GLY A 148 -6.05 17.81 -4.86
CA GLY A 148 -4.94 17.25 -5.64
C GLY A 148 -4.92 15.72 -5.65
N PRO A 149 -3.83 15.12 -6.19
CA PRO A 149 -3.59 13.69 -6.15
C PRO A 149 -3.74 13.14 -4.72
N ALA A 150 -4.54 12.10 -4.57
CA ALA A 150 -4.88 11.54 -3.28
C ALA A 150 -4.83 10.02 -3.34
N PHE A 151 -4.34 9.42 -2.27
CA PHE A 151 -4.29 7.99 -2.07
C PHE A 151 -4.95 7.67 -0.73
N CYS A 152 -5.81 6.66 -0.71
CA CYS A 152 -6.52 6.20 0.47
C CYS A 152 -6.22 4.72 0.74
N LEU A 153 -5.63 4.46 1.90
CA LEU A 153 -5.44 3.14 2.45
C LEU A 153 -6.67 2.73 3.26
N LEU A 154 -7.37 1.71 2.79
CA LEU A 154 -8.41 0.99 3.50
C LEU A 154 -7.83 -0.36 3.93
N ASP A 155 -7.12 -0.31 5.06
CA ASP A 155 -6.49 -1.47 5.70
C ASP A 155 -7.28 -1.93 6.94
N GLN A 156 -8.55 -2.24 6.73
CA GLN A 156 -9.42 -2.74 7.79
C GLN A 156 -9.01 -4.13 8.26
N ARG A 157 -9.43 -4.46 9.48
CA ARG A 157 -9.62 -5.86 9.86
C ARG A 157 -11.01 -6.28 9.44
N THR A 158 -11.08 -7.39 8.72
CA THR A 158 -12.33 -8.06 8.33
C THR A 158 -13.33 -7.12 7.66
N ASP A 159 -14.29 -6.62 8.41
CA ASP A 159 -15.50 -5.91 8.02
C ASP A 159 -15.62 -4.53 8.67
N GLU A 160 -14.54 -4.01 9.28
CA GLU A 160 -14.57 -2.70 9.96
C GLU A 160 -14.84 -1.53 8.98
N CYS A 161 -14.54 -1.70 7.68
CA CYS A 161 -14.81 -0.70 6.65
C CYS A 161 -16.13 -1.00 5.94
N ASN A 162 -17.13 -0.13 6.14
CA ASN A 162 -18.41 -0.23 5.44
C ASN A 162 -18.24 0.14 3.96
N TRP A 163 -19.03 -0.51 3.09
CA TRP A 163 -19.01 -0.21 1.65
C TRP A 163 -19.36 1.25 1.36
N ASP A 164 -20.28 1.85 2.12
CA ASP A 164 -20.64 3.27 1.98
C ASP A 164 -19.44 4.20 2.19
N THR A 165 -18.49 3.82 3.05
CA THR A 165 -17.24 4.57 3.24
C THR A 165 -16.35 4.46 2.01
N VAL A 166 -16.23 3.26 1.42
CA VAL A 166 -15.50 3.03 0.17
C VAL A 166 -16.10 3.88 -0.95
N LYS A 167 -17.43 3.82 -1.08
CA LYS A 167 -18.19 4.59 -2.07
C LYS A 167 -17.98 6.09 -1.88
N PHE A 168 -18.11 6.59 -0.65
CA PHE A 168 -17.87 7.99 -0.32
C PHE A 168 -16.47 8.45 -0.75
N VAL A 169 -15.43 7.67 -0.45
CA VAL A 169 -14.05 8.00 -0.87
C VAL A 169 -13.94 8.04 -2.39
N SER A 170 -14.54 7.09 -3.09
CA SER A 170 -14.50 7.00 -4.57
C SER A 170 -15.27 8.11 -5.29
N GLU A 171 -16.25 8.71 -4.63
CA GLU A 171 -17.09 9.78 -5.17
C GLU A 171 -16.61 11.18 -4.73
N HIS A 172 -15.72 11.25 -3.73
CA HIS A 172 -15.24 12.50 -3.14
C HIS A 172 -14.63 13.49 -4.13
N LYS A 173 -13.94 12.99 -5.15
CA LYS A 173 -13.39 13.78 -6.25
C LYS A 173 -13.27 12.94 -7.51
N ASN A 174 -13.25 13.59 -8.67
CA ASN A 174 -13.02 12.96 -9.97
C ASN A 174 -12.12 13.79 -10.91
N ASP A 175 -11.56 14.92 -10.45
CA ASP A 175 -10.75 15.82 -11.29
C ASP A 175 -9.30 16.00 -10.77
N PRO A 176 -8.24 15.68 -11.54
CA PRO A 176 -8.29 14.97 -12.82
C PRO A 176 -8.61 13.48 -12.70
N ASN A 177 -8.45 12.91 -11.49
CA ASN A 177 -8.67 11.50 -11.19
C ASN A 177 -9.44 11.34 -9.87
N LYS A 178 -10.09 10.18 -9.67
CA LYS A 178 -10.57 9.76 -8.35
C LYS A 178 -9.46 9.64 -7.30
N VAL A 179 -9.85 9.56 -6.04
CA VAL A 179 -8.93 9.13 -4.97
C VAL A 179 -8.48 7.71 -5.31
N GLU A 180 -7.18 7.47 -5.32
CA GLU A 180 -6.69 6.12 -5.53
C GLU A 180 -6.89 5.28 -4.26
N ILE A 181 -7.39 4.05 -4.38
CA ILE A 181 -7.72 3.21 -3.22
C ILE A 181 -6.88 1.93 -3.22
N PHE A 182 -6.28 1.63 -2.07
CA PHE A 182 -5.91 0.27 -1.69
C PHE A 182 -6.95 -0.26 -0.70
N TYR A 183 -7.61 -1.35 -1.06
CA TYR A 183 -8.57 -2.03 -0.21
C TYR A 183 -8.08 -3.43 0.15
N PHE A 184 -7.90 -3.71 1.44
CA PHE A 184 -7.40 -5.01 1.89
C PHE A 184 -8.54 -5.96 2.24
N LEU A 185 -8.80 -6.90 1.35
CA LEU A 185 -9.75 -7.98 1.57
C LEU A 185 -9.07 -9.15 2.27
N MET A 186 -9.62 -9.60 3.41
CA MET A 186 -9.14 -10.83 4.07
C MET A 186 -9.39 -12.06 3.19
N ALA A 187 -8.44 -12.99 3.19
CA ALA A 187 -8.56 -14.28 2.50
C ALA A 187 -8.23 -15.46 3.42
N GLY A 188 -7.16 -15.38 4.19
CA GLY A 188 -6.61 -16.54 4.92
C GLY A 188 -7.42 -17.01 6.13
N TRP A 189 -8.49 -16.31 6.48
CA TRP A 189 -9.44 -16.71 7.53
C TRP A 189 -10.89 -16.37 7.15
N TYR A 190 -11.16 -16.17 5.86
CA TYR A 190 -12.46 -15.77 5.34
C TYR A 190 -13.59 -16.69 5.83
N ASP A 191 -13.47 -18.00 5.58
CA ASP A 191 -14.49 -18.98 5.95
C ASP A 191 -14.71 -19.06 7.46
N ARG A 192 -13.62 -19.02 8.24
CA ARG A 192 -13.68 -19.04 9.70
C ARG A 192 -14.39 -17.81 10.26
N TYR A 193 -14.12 -16.65 9.68
CA TYR A 193 -14.76 -15.41 10.09
C TYR A 193 -16.26 -15.43 9.75
N LEU A 194 -16.64 -15.85 8.55
CA LEU A 194 -18.04 -15.98 8.16
C LEU A 194 -18.81 -16.97 9.04
N ALA A 195 -18.17 -18.10 9.41
CA ALA A 195 -18.73 -19.06 10.34
C ALA A 195 -18.91 -18.48 11.76
N ALA A 196 -17.99 -17.63 12.21
CA ALA A 196 -18.01 -17.04 13.55
C ALA A 196 -19.06 -15.94 13.75
N LEU A 197 -19.55 -15.30 12.68
CA LEU A 197 -20.48 -14.18 12.78
C LEU A 197 -21.88 -14.58 13.30
N GLY A 198 -22.28 -15.84 13.17
CA GLY A 198 -23.66 -16.28 13.44
C GLY A 198 -24.69 -15.55 12.57
N ASP A 199 -25.98 -15.91 12.68
CA ASP A 199 -27.00 -15.39 11.76
C ASP A 199 -27.27 -13.88 11.91
N VAL A 200 -27.25 -13.38 13.16
CA VAL A 200 -27.43 -11.96 13.47
C VAL A 200 -26.24 -11.12 12.97
N GLY A 201 -25.01 -11.58 13.23
CA GLY A 201 -23.80 -10.88 12.79
C GLY A 201 -23.67 -10.87 11.27
N LYS A 202 -24.06 -11.96 10.59
CA LYS A 202 -24.12 -12.01 9.13
C LYS A 202 -25.09 -10.96 8.58
N THR A 203 -26.25 -10.82 9.19
CA THR A 203 -27.30 -9.92 8.69
C THR A 203 -26.90 -8.45 8.78
N ASP A 204 -26.29 -7.99 9.88
CA ASP A 204 -26.03 -6.55 10.04
C ASP A 204 -24.63 -6.15 9.58
N ARG A 205 -23.60 -6.93 9.93
CA ARG A 205 -22.21 -6.57 9.67
C ARG A 205 -21.84 -6.81 8.21
N LEU A 206 -22.20 -7.98 7.66
CA LEU A 206 -21.91 -8.26 6.25
C LEU A 206 -22.72 -7.36 5.32
N LYS A 207 -23.94 -6.96 5.67
CA LYS A 207 -24.69 -5.97 4.87
C LYS A 207 -24.00 -4.61 4.84
N LYS A 208 -23.41 -4.16 5.94
CA LYS A 208 -22.66 -2.89 5.96
C LYS A 208 -21.33 -3.00 5.21
N TRP A 209 -20.61 -4.09 5.42
CA TRP A 209 -19.34 -4.37 4.75
C TRP A 209 -19.50 -4.55 3.24
N TRP A 210 -20.53 -5.28 2.83
CA TRP A 210 -20.87 -5.54 1.44
C TRP A 210 -21.71 -4.42 0.84
N GLY A 211 -22.41 -3.58 1.61
CA GLY A 211 -23.30 -2.55 1.07
C GLY A 211 -24.50 -3.06 0.28
N ASN A 212 -24.81 -4.36 0.34
CA ASN A 212 -25.99 -4.94 -0.30
C ASN A 212 -26.73 -5.85 0.68
N ALA A 213 -28.07 -5.90 0.55
CA ALA A 213 -28.93 -6.75 1.35
C ALA A 213 -28.73 -8.25 1.06
N ASP A 214 -28.41 -8.61 -0.19
CA ASP A 214 -28.09 -9.99 -0.57
C ASP A 214 -26.61 -10.30 -0.31
N ILE A 215 -26.35 -10.86 0.88
CA ILE A 215 -25.03 -11.32 1.32
C ILE A 215 -24.75 -12.77 0.91
N SER A 216 -25.73 -13.49 0.36
CA SER A 216 -25.62 -14.93 0.09
C SER A 216 -24.53 -15.25 -0.93
N ILE A 217 -24.25 -14.30 -1.83
CA ILE A 217 -23.17 -14.40 -2.81
C ILE A 217 -21.79 -14.39 -2.15
N LEU A 218 -21.61 -13.65 -1.06
CA LEU A 218 -20.36 -13.66 -0.29
C LEU A 218 -20.25 -14.93 0.53
N GLU A 219 -21.34 -15.38 1.17
CA GLU A 219 -21.32 -16.59 1.99
C GLU A 219 -20.91 -17.85 1.22
N LYS A 220 -21.26 -17.90 -0.07
CA LYS A 220 -20.94 -19.02 -0.96
C LYS A 220 -19.62 -18.81 -1.72
N ALA A 221 -19.01 -17.64 -1.63
CA ALA A 221 -17.80 -17.32 -2.37
C ALA A 221 -16.57 -17.92 -1.68
N THR A 222 -15.67 -18.48 -2.49
CA THR A 222 -14.29 -18.68 -2.04
C THR A 222 -13.60 -17.32 -1.87
N PRO A 223 -12.48 -17.22 -1.13
CA PRO A 223 -11.75 -15.95 -0.99
C PRO A 223 -11.34 -15.30 -2.32
N SER A 224 -10.94 -16.12 -3.31
CA SER A 224 -10.65 -15.64 -4.66
C SER A 224 -11.90 -15.11 -5.35
N ARG A 225 -13.03 -15.82 -5.21
CA ARG A 225 -14.29 -15.35 -5.79
C ARG A 225 -14.77 -14.06 -5.11
N ALA A 226 -14.60 -13.94 -3.80
CA ALA A 226 -14.89 -12.71 -3.09
C ALA A 226 -14.05 -11.53 -3.61
N SER A 227 -12.75 -11.74 -3.88
CA SER A 227 -11.91 -10.67 -4.44
C SER A 227 -12.37 -10.23 -5.83
N GLU A 228 -12.75 -11.16 -6.71
CA GLU A 228 -13.35 -10.86 -8.02
C GLU A 228 -14.67 -10.07 -7.90
N LEU A 229 -15.51 -10.41 -6.92
CA LEU A 229 -16.76 -9.70 -6.67
C LEU A 229 -16.51 -8.25 -6.24
N PHE A 230 -15.55 -8.02 -5.33
CA PHE A 230 -15.16 -6.66 -4.95
C PHE A 230 -14.55 -5.91 -6.14
N VAL A 231 -13.63 -6.53 -6.90
CA VAL A 231 -13.04 -5.93 -8.11
C VAL A 231 -14.12 -5.51 -9.11
N SER A 232 -15.10 -6.37 -9.35
CA SER A 232 -16.25 -6.09 -10.22
C SER A 232 -17.01 -4.85 -9.74
N ARG A 233 -17.19 -4.67 -8.43
CA ARG A 233 -17.90 -3.50 -7.89
C ARG A 233 -17.08 -2.22 -7.96
N PHE A 234 -15.79 -2.27 -7.64
CA PHE A 234 -14.91 -1.12 -7.88
C PHE A 234 -14.95 -0.66 -9.35
N LYS A 235 -14.98 -1.60 -10.29
CA LYS A 235 -15.03 -1.28 -11.74
C LYS A 235 -16.41 -0.81 -12.19
N ASN A 236 -17.46 -1.59 -11.91
CA ASN A 236 -18.79 -1.41 -12.50
C ASN A 236 -19.70 -0.49 -11.69
N GLU A 237 -19.56 -0.48 -10.35
CA GLU A 237 -20.38 0.36 -9.46
C GLU A 237 -19.69 1.69 -9.18
N LEU A 238 -18.40 1.67 -8.82
CA LEU A 238 -17.66 2.88 -8.45
C LEU A 238 -16.98 3.58 -9.65
N GLY A 239 -16.94 2.90 -10.81
CA GLY A 239 -16.50 3.47 -12.08
C GLY A 239 -14.98 3.69 -12.19
N TYR A 240 -14.15 2.95 -11.46
CA TYR A 240 -12.70 3.04 -11.60
C TYR A 240 -12.22 2.47 -12.93
N LYS A 241 -11.30 3.19 -13.60
CA LYS A 241 -10.73 2.78 -14.89
C LYS A 241 -9.92 1.48 -14.78
N HIS A 242 -9.06 1.41 -13.76
CA HIS A 242 -8.17 0.28 -13.51
C HIS A 242 -8.43 -0.29 -12.12
N VAL A 243 -8.73 -1.59 -12.06
CA VAL A 243 -8.94 -2.30 -10.80
C VAL A 243 -8.25 -3.65 -10.84
N MET A 244 -7.31 -3.89 -9.92
CA MET A 244 -6.50 -5.10 -9.92
C MET A 244 -6.37 -5.68 -8.50
N PRO A 245 -6.64 -6.98 -8.31
CA PRO A 245 -6.33 -7.67 -7.06
C PRO A 245 -4.87 -8.15 -7.06
N PHE A 246 -4.16 -7.88 -5.97
CA PHE A 246 -2.80 -8.38 -5.73
C PHE A 246 -2.81 -9.31 -4.51
N PRO A 247 -2.48 -10.60 -4.66
CA PRO A 247 -2.45 -11.53 -3.54
C PRO A 247 -1.28 -11.20 -2.61
N ILE A 248 -1.50 -11.32 -1.31
CA ILE A 248 -0.46 -11.23 -0.27
C ILE A 248 -0.55 -12.49 0.58
N TYR A 249 0.58 -13.13 0.77
CA TYR A 249 0.69 -14.49 1.27
C TYR A 249 1.08 -14.52 2.76
N ASP A 250 0.77 -15.64 3.41
CA ASP A 250 1.32 -15.96 4.73
C ASP A 250 2.82 -16.18 4.64
N ASN A 251 3.54 -15.90 5.71
CA ASN A 251 4.93 -16.29 5.80
C ASN A 251 5.05 -17.83 5.79
N TYR A 252 6.06 -18.31 5.06
CA TYR A 252 6.91 -19.48 5.32
C TYR A 252 6.91 -20.55 4.20
N VAL A 253 8.14 -20.85 3.79
CA VAL A 253 8.66 -21.86 2.83
C VAL A 253 8.64 -21.44 1.34
N PRO A 254 9.82 -21.17 0.74
CA PRO A 254 9.99 -20.85 -0.69
C PRO A 254 9.49 -21.94 -1.66
N SER A 255 9.30 -23.18 -1.20
CA SER A 255 8.92 -24.33 -2.03
C SER A 255 7.42 -24.52 -2.17
N GLU A 256 6.59 -23.80 -1.41
CA GLU A 256 5.13 -23.89 -1.49
C GLU A 256 4.54 -22.50 -1.71
N LYS A 257 3.62 -22.37 -2.68
CA LYS A 257 2.78 -21.17 -2.75
C LYS A 257 1.98 -21.12 -1.45
N GLY A 258 2.40 -20.28 -0.51
CA GLY A 258 1.72 -20.10 0.76
C GLY A 258 0.24 -19.75 0.58
N ASN A 259 -0.54 -19.83 1.66
CA ASN A 259 -1.95 -19.41 1.60
C ASN A 259 -2.04 -17.89 1.43
N VAL A 260 -2.93 -17.43 0.54
CA VAL A 260 -3.24 -16.01 0.41
C VAL A 260 -3.88 -15.53 1.71
N LYS A 261 -3.24 -14.59 2.40
CA LYS A 261 -3.76 -13.93 3.59
C LYS A 261 -4.69 -12.79 3.25
N PHE A 262 -4.33 -12.00 2.23
CA PHE A 262 -5.12 -10.86 1.77
C PHE A 262 -5.11 -10.76 0.26
N TYR A 263 -6.17 -10.21 -0.29
CA TYR A 263 -6.13 -9.56 -1.59
C TYR A 263 -6.08 -8.06 -1.36
N MET A 264 -5.01 -7.41 -1.81
CA MET A 264 -4.96 -5.96 -1.92
C MET A 264 -5.58 -5.56 -3.26
N ILE A 265 -6.75 -4.96 -3.22
CA ILE A 265 -7.42 -4.43 -4.41
C ILE A 265 -6.91 -3.01 -4.63
N HIS A 266 -6.25 -2.78 -5.74
CA HIS A 266 -5.81 -1.46 -6.20
C HIS A 266 -6.83 -0.92 -7.20
N ALA A 267 -7.44 0.23 -6.89
CA ALA A 267 -8.39 0.91 -7.75
C ALA A 267 -7.92 2.34 -8.06
N THR A 268 -7.81 2.67 -9.34
CA THR A 268 -7.22 3.94 -9.81
C THR A 268 -7.78 4.37 -11.16
N ASP A 269 -7.85 5.69 -11.39
CA ASP A 269 -8.14 6.27 -12.71
C ASP A 269 -6.88 6.68 -13.46
N ASN A 270 -5.72 6.66 -12.80
CA ASN A 270 -4.45 7.04 -13.41
C ASN A 270 -3.91 5.90 -14.29
N ASP A 271 -3.63 6.21 -15.56
CA ASP A 271 -3.12 5.24 -16.54
C ASP A 271 -1.72 4.71 -16.23
N ASP A 272 -0.89 5.48 -15.53
CA ASP A 272 0.47 5.04 -15.17
C ASP A 272 0.48 4.13 -13.93
N ALA A 273 -0.54 4.25 -13.08
CA ALA A 273 -0.60 3.58 -11.78
C ALA A 273 -0.55 2.05 -11.86
N PRO A 274 -1.20 1.36 -12.84
CA PRO A 274 -1.05 -0.08 -13.01
C PRO A 274 0.41 -0.54 -13.20
N GLY A 275 1.17 0.18 -14.02
CA GLY A 275 2.59 -0.10 -14.26
C GLY A 275 3.42 0.09 -12.99
N LEU A 276 3.18 1.18 -12.27
CA LEU A 276 3.82 1.46 -10.99
C LEU A 276 3.53 0.38 -9.94
N MET A 277 2.27 -0.07 -9.86
CA MET A 277 1.88 -1.08 -8.88
C MET A 277 2.51 -2.44 -9.17
N ARG A 278 2.52 -2.88 -10.44
CA ARG A 278 3.26 -4.10 -10.84
C ARG A 278 4.75 -3.99 -10.53
N ARG A 279 5.36 -2.82 -10.76
CA ARG A 279 6.76 -2.56 -10.41
C ARG A 279 6.99 -2.68 -8.90
N ALA A 280 6.20 -1.99 -8.09
CA ALA A 280 6.30 -2.07 -6.63
C ALA A 280 6.12 -3.52 -6.14
N TYR A 281 5.15 -4.24 -6.71
CA TYR A 281 4.89 -5.62 -6.34
C TYR A 281 6.08 -6.53 -6.68
N LYS A 282 6.56 -6.48 -7.94
CA LYS A 282 7.68 -7.30 -8.43
C LYS A 282 8.97 -7.05 -7.64
N LEU A 283 9.28 -5.79 -7.34
CA LEU A 283 10.46 -5.45 -6.54
C LEU A 283 10.42 -6.18 -5.19
N LEU A 284 9.32 -6.06 -4.46
CA LEU A 284 9.22 -6.73 -3.17
C LEU A 284 9.16 -8.24 -3.31
N ALA A 285 8.45 -8.78 -4.29
CA ALA A 285 8.42 -10.22 -4.56
C ALA A 285 9.83 -10.81 -4.79
N LEU A 286 10.75 -10.04 -5.38
CA LEU A 286 12.16 -10.40 -5.60
C LEU A 286 13.09 -10.13 -4.40
N GLY A 287 12.55 -9.82 -3.23
CA GLY A 287 13.37 -9.58 -2.03
C GLY A 287 13.87 -8.14 -1.87
N TYR A 288 13.65 -7.25 -2.85
CA TYR A 288 14.15 -5.87 -2.79
C TYR A 288 13.56 -5.09 -1.61
N ASP A 289 14.40 -4.55 -0.74
CA ASP A 289 13.97 -3.62 0.31
C ASP A 289 14.40 -2.18 -0.05
N PRO A 290 13.47 -1.24 -0.30
CA PRO A 290 13.81 0.16 -0.53
C PRO A 290 14.50 0.84 0.65
N ASN A 291 14.50 0.24 1.85
CA ASN A 291 15.31 0.70 2.97
C ASN A 291 16.80 0.39 2.79
N ILE A 292 17.14 -0.67 2.06
CA ILE A 292 18.51 -1.16 1.86
C ILE A 292 19.08 -0.62 0.55
N HIS A 293 18.26 -0.54 -0.51
CA HIS A 293 18.71 -0.21 -1.87
C HIS A 293 18.32 1.22 -2.29
N GLN A 294 18.69 2.21 -1.49
CA GLN A 294 18.18 3.59 -1.62
C GLN A 294 18.63 4.33 -2.90
N GLU A 295 19.77 3.95 -3.48
CA GLU A 295 20.40 4.65 -4.61
C GLU A 295 20.12 3.99 -5.98
N THR A 296 19.57 2.77 -5.97
CA THR A 296 19.38 1.96 -7.17
C THR A 296 18.02 1.28 -7.11
N MET A 297 16.94 1.99 -7.43
CA MET A 297 15.75 1.29 -7.93
C MET A 297 16.11 0.80 -9.34
N PRO A 298 16.34 -0.51 -9.57
CA PRO A 298 16.67 -0.99 -10.90
C PRO A 298 15.54 -0.64 -11.87
N PHE A 299 15.92 -0.22 -13.08
CA PHE A 299 15.03 -0.24 -14.23
C PHE A 299 14.69 -1.70 -14.48
N ILE A 300 13.39 -2.05 -14.55
CA ILE A 300 13.01 -3.46 -14.71
C ILE A 300 13.40 -3.98 -16.09
N ASP A 301 13.51 -3.09 -17.09
CA ASP A 301 13.85 -3.47 -18.47
C ASP A 301 15.31 -3.91 -18.63
N SER A 302 16.18 -3.62 -17.65
CA SER A 302 17.56 -4.10 -17.61
C SER A 302 17.79 -5.30 -16.69
N LEU A 303 16.76 -5.74 -15.97
CA LEU A 303 16.81 -7.01 -15.28
C LEU A 303 16.48 -8.09 -16.32
N PRO A 304 17.42 -9.00 -16.67
CA PRO A 304 17.08 -10.13 -17.51
C PRO A 304 15.86 -10.83 -16.90
N PHE A 305 14.97 -11.36 -17.75
CA PHE A 305 13.97 -12.33 -17.31
C PHE A 305 14.72 -13.41 -16.51
N ALA A 306 14.77 -13.25 -15.20
CA ALA A 306 15.72 -13.99 -14.39
C ALA A 306 15.20 -15.42 -14.30
N ASP A 307 15.93 -16.32 -14.94
CA ASP A 307 15.94 -17.73 -14.65
C ASP A 307 15.94 -17.91 -13.12
N LEU A 308 15.05 -18.78 -12.63
CA LEU A 308 14.75 -19.01 -11.21
C LEU A 308 16.01 -19.35 -10.39
N THR A 309 17.08 -19.74 -11.06
CA THR A 309 18.42 -20.00 -10.51
C THR A 309 19.09 -18.77 -9.87
N GLN A 310 18.78 -17.54 -10.30
CA GLN A 310 19.36 -16.33 -9.69
C GLN A 310 18.68 -15.91 -8.37
N VAL A 311 17.39 -16.25 -8.18
CA VAL A 311 16.69 -16.02 -6.91
C VAL A 311 17.31 -16.88 -5.80
N GLU A 312 17.71 -18.12 -6.10
CA GLU A 312 18.43 -18.98 -5.15
C GLU A 312 19.82 -18.43 -4.78
N ALA A 313 20.53 -17.81 -5.73
CA ALA A 313 21.82 -17.19 -5.45
C ALA A 313 21.68 -15.96 -4.54
N TRP A 314 20.61 -15.18 -4.73
CA TRP A 314 20.27 -14.04 -3.88
C TRP A 314 19.81 -14.44 -2.47
N ASP A 315 19.00 -15.49 -2.34
CA ASP A 315 18.60 -16.03 -1.03
C ASP A 315 19.80 -16.57 -0.23
N ARG A 316 20.76 -17.21 -0.91
CA ARG A 316 22.03 -17.63 -0.29
C ARG A 316 22.87 -16.44 0.17
N PHE A 317 22.85 -15.33 -0.57
CA PHE A 317 23.55 -14.10 -0.19
C PHE A 317 22.92 -13.42 1.03
N ILE A 318 21.59 -13.28 1.07
CA ILE A 318 20.86 -12.71 2.23
C ILE A 318 21.07 -13.56 3.47
N THR A 319 20.94 -14.88 3.36
CA THR A 319 21.16 -15.82 4.48
C THR A 319 22.58 -15.73 5.02
N ALA A 320 23.57 -15.49 4.15
CA ALA A 320 24.97 -15.32 4.56
C ALA A 320 25.20 -13.98 5.29
N GLU A 321 24.59 -12.88 4.85
CA GLU A 321 24.70 -11.57 5.53
C GLU A 321 23.98 -11.55 6.88
N GLU A 322 22.79 -12.14 6.98
CA GLU A 322 22.09 -12.27 8.26
C GLU A 322 22.89 -13.08 9.28
N ARG A 323 23.56 -14.16 8.84
CA ARG A 323 24.48 -14.95 9.69
C ARG A 323 25.68 -14.13 10.16
N LYS A 324 26.26 -13.27 9.32
CA LYS A 324 27.36 -12.36 9.68
C LYS A 324 26.92 -11.29 10.69
N ILE A 325 25.72 -10.72 10.53
CA ILE A 325 25.16 -9.75 11.47
C ILE A 325 24.91 -10.40 12.83
N ARG A 326 24.39 -11.63 12.86
CA ARG A 326 24.11 -12.37 14.09
C ARG A 326 25.38 -12.79 14.83
N THR A 327 26.45 -13.15 14.12
CA THR A 327 27.77 -13.43 14.71
C THR A 327 28.46 -12.17 15.23
N ARG A 328 28.33 -11.03 14.54
CA ARG A 328 28.83 -9.73 15.02
C ARG A 328 28.12 -9.27 16.30
N LYS A 329 26.81 -9.50 16.43
CA LYS A 329 26.05 -9.21 17.67
C LYS A 329 26.44 -10.13 18.84
N LYS A 330 26.80 -11.39 18.58
CA LYS A 330 27.29 -12.33 19.61
C LYS A 330 28.70 -12.03 20.13
N ARG A 331 29.54 -11.33 19.35
CA ARG A 331 30.90 -10.92 19.75
C ARG A 331 30.95 -9.58 20.49
N ARG A 332 29.82 -8.89 20.60
CA ARG A 332 29.67 -7.58 21.29
C ARG A 332 28.91 -7.68 22.63
N LYS A 333 28.51 -8.88 23.03
CA LYS A 333 28.18 -9.26 24.40
C LYS A 333 29.32 -10.11 24.93
#